data_AF-A0A2H9Q9Y1-F1
#
_entry.id   AF-A0A2H9Q9Y1-F1
#
_cell.length_a   1.000
_cell.length_b   1.000
_cell.length_c   1.000
_cell.angle_alpha   90.00
_cell.angle_beta   90.00
_cell.angle_gamma   90.00
#
_symmetry.space_group_name_H-M   'P 1'
#
loop_
_entity.id
_entity.type
_entity.pdbx_description
1 polymer ?
#
loop_
_entity_poly.entity_id
_entity_poly.type
_entity_poly.pdbx_seq_one_letter_code
_entity_poly.pdbx_strand_id
1 'polypeptide(L)'
;MEFSFKGKNIVFNKPLTNLDKFVLKFTSILERLGIRYVIISGYVPILFGRSRDTEDVDLFIEQLSAQKFSGFWEAAKNEDFRCINAYSAKQAK
;
A
#
# COMPACT_ATOMS: atom_id res chain seq x y z
N MET A 1 -1.45 -2.62 23.03
CA MET A 1 -0.54 -3.18 22.00
C MET A 1 0.86 -3.02 22.53
N GLU A 2 1.67 -4.08 22.53
CA GLU A 2 3.08 -4.02 22.93
C GLU A 2 3.96 -3.93 21.67
N PHE A 3 4.98 -3.08 21.72
CA PHE A 3 5.94 -2.86 20.63
C PHE A 3 7.34 -3.27 21.07
N SER A 4 8.11 -3.81 20.13
CA SER A 4 9.55 -4.03 20.29
C SER A 4 10.30 -3.38 19.14
N PHE A 5 11.52 -2.91 19.41
CA PHE A 5 12.37 -2.29 18.41
C PHE A 5 13.50 -3.26 18.03
N LYS A 6 13.66 -3.53 16.73
CA LYS A 6 14.74 -4.35 16.17
C LYS A 6 15.50 -3.54 15.12
N GLY A 7 16.56 -2.85 15.55
CA GLY A 7 17.27 -1.90 14.70
C GLY A 7 16.35 -0.77 14.26
N LYS A 8 16.09 -0.66 12.95
CA LYS A 8 15.19 0.36 12.37
C LYS A 8 13.74 -0.10 12.26
N ASN A 9 13.43 -1.31 12.72
CA ASN A 9 12.10 -1.91 12.59
C ASN A 9 11.33 -1.83 13.92
N ILE A 10 10.04 -1.56 13.82
CA ILE A 10 9.08 -1.72 14.91
C ILE A 10 8.35 -3.04 14.69
N VAL A 11 8.35 -3.92 15.69
CA VAL A 11 7.76 -5.25 15.62
C VAL A 11 6.71 -5.39 16.70
N PHE A 12 5.51 -5.78 16.31
CA PHE A 12 4.36 -5.95 17.19
C PHE A 12 3.38 -6.94 16.59
N ASN A 13 2.55 -7.52 17.45
CA ASN A 13 1.46 -8.39 17.05
C ASN A 13 0.14 -7.65 17.19
N LYS A 14 -0.72 -7.76 16.18
CA LYS A 14 -2.12 -7.35 16.26
C LYS A 14 -2.98 -8.25 15.38
N PRO A 15 -4.25 -8.47 15.74
CA PRO A 15 -5.23 -9.02 14.80
C PRO A 15 -5.34 -8.12 13.56
N LEU A 16 -5.35 -8.73 12.38
CA LEU A 16 -5.53 -8.02 11.11
C LEU A 16 -7.02 -7.71 10.89
N THR A 17 -7.33 -6.42 10.80
CA THR A 17 -8.61 -5.89 10.35
C THR A 17 -8.73 -6.05 8.82
N ASN A 18 -9.92 -5.78 8.29
CA ASN A 18 -10.13 -5.78 6.84
C ASN A 18 -9.31 -4.68 6.15
N LEU A 19 -9.12 -3.53 6.80
CA LEU A 19 -8.27 -2.46 6.29
C LEU A 19 -6.80 -2.92 6.21
N ASP A 20 -6.27 -3.58 7.24
CA ASP A 20 -4.88 -4.07 7.19
C ASP A 20 -4.70 -5.10 6.07
N LYS A 21 -5.66 -6.02 5.91
CA LYS A 21 -5.62 -7.02 4.83
C LYS A 21 -5.67 -6.36 3.46
N PHE A 22 -6.48 -5.32 3.29
CA PHE A 22 -6.55 -4.54 2.06
C PHE A 22 -5.22 -3.85 1.75
N VAL A 23 -4.63 -3.18 2.74
CA VAL A 23 -3.31 -2.53 2.60
C VAL A 23 -2.24 -3.56 2.25
N LEU A 24 -2.17 -4.67 2.99
CA LEU A 24 -1.21 -5.75 2.72
C LEU A 24 -1.38 -6.36 1.33
N LYS A 25 -2.63 -6.55 0.86
CA LYS A 25 -2.91 -7.03 -0.49
C LYS A 25 -2.32 -6.07 -1.52
N PHE A 26 -2.61 -4.78 -1.41
CA PHE A 26 -2.11 -3.79 -2.35
C PHE A 26 -0.58 -3.64 -2.31
N THR A 27 0.03 -3.55 -1.12
CA THR A 27 1.48 -3.40 -0.99
C THR A 27 2.25 -4.63 -1.43
N SER A 28 1.68 -5.83 -1.33
CA SER A 28 2.30 -7.05 -1.86
C SER A 28 2.57 -6.96 -3.37
N ILE A 29 1.74 -6.21 -4.12
CA ILE A 29 1.94 -5.95 -5.56
C ILE A 29 3.20 -5.12 -5.77
N LEU A 30 3.36 -4.07 -4.97
CA LEU A 30 4.52 -3.18 -5.01
C LEU A 30 5.79 -3.95 -4.66
N GLU A 31 5.76 -4.77 -3.61
CA GLU A 31 6.89 -5.60 -3.18
C GLU A 31 7.31 -6.60 -4.26
N ARG A 32 6.36 -7.35 -4.86
CA ARG A 32 6.65 -8.30 -5.95
C ARG A 32 7.29 -7.64 -7.17
N LEU A 33 6.96 -6.38 -7.44
CA LEU A 33 7.51 -5.60 -8.55
C LEU A 33 8.77 -4.81 -8.17
N GLY A 34 9.25 -4.95 -6.93
CA GLY A 34 10.39 -4.19 -6.41
C GLY A 34 10.17 -2.68 -6.48
N ILE A 35 8.94 -2.22 -6.22
CA ILE A 35 8.57 -0.80 -6.15
C ILE A 35 8.67 -0.34 -4.71
N ARG A 36 9.57 0.62 -4.45
CA ARG A 36 9.67 1.25 -3.13
C ARG A 36 8.45 2.13 -2.86
N TYR A 37 7.94 2.06 -1.64
CA TYR A 37 6.79 2.85 -1.20
C TYR A 37 6.91 3.25 0.26
N VAL A 38 6.11 4.24 0.65
CA VAL A 38 5.88 4.62 2.05
C VAL A 38 4.39 4.90 2.24
N ILE A 39 3.79 4.29 3.26
CA ILE A 39 2.40 4.58 3.66
C ILE A 39 2.41 5.78 4.60
N ILE A 40 1.49 6.71 4.39
CA ILE A 40 1.40 7.96 5.14
C ILE A 40 -0.03 8.18 5.66
N SER A 41 -0.27 9.31 6.32
CA SER A 41 -1.62 9.77 6.68
C SER A 41 -2.36 8.84 7.65
N GLY A 42 -3.69 8.76 7.53
CA GLY A 42 -4.62 8.18 8.50
C GLY A 42 -4.40 6.71 8.85
N TYR A 43 -3.89 5.89 7.92
CA TYR A 43 -3.63 4.47 8.18
C TYR A 43 -2.51 4.25 9.22
N VAL A 44 -1.47 5.09 9.23
CA VAL A 44 -0.32 4.93 10.14
C VAL A 44 -0.76 4.90 11.62
N PRO A 45 -1.51 5.90 12.17
CA PRO A 45 -1.97 5.83 13.55
C PRO A 45 -2.94 4.66 13.82
N ILE A 46 -3.76 4.25 12.83
CA ILE A 46 -4.66 3.08 12.95
C ILE A 46 -3.86 1.80 13.10
N LEU A 47 -2.80 1.62 12.32
CA LEU A 47 -1.88 0.48 12.40
C LEU A 47 -1.29 0.35 13.82
N PHE A 48 -0.99 1.48 14.47
CA PHE A 48 -0.51 1.55 15.85
C PHE A 48 -1.62 1.52 16.92
N GLY A 49 -2.86 1.18 16.55
CA GLY A 49 -3.95 0.92 17.49
C GLY A 49 -4.75 2.14 17.93
N ARG A 50 -4.66 3.28 17.24
CA ARG A 50 -5.57 4.41 17.48
C ARG A 50 -6.97 4.06 16.98
N SER A 51 -7.97 4.27 17.84
CA SER A 51 -9.39 4.11 17.50
C SER A 51 -9.86 5.30 16.67
N ARG A 52 -9.74 5.18 15.36
CA ARG A 52 -10.30 6.11 14.36
C ARG A 52 -10.54 5.36 13.07
N ASP A 53 -11.42 5.90 12.23
CA ASP A 53 -11.64 5.39 10.89
C ASP A 53 -10.87 6.22 9.85
N THR A 54 -10.75 5.65 8.66
CA THR A 54 -10.23 6.27 7.45
C THR A 54 -10.98 5.70 6.25
N GLU A 55 -11.30 6.53 5.27
CA GLU A 55 -11.98 6.08 4.06
C GLU A 55 -10.97 5.67 2.97
N ASP A 56 -9.75 6.20 3.04
CA ASP A 56 -8.67 6.01 2.09
C ASP A 56 -7.36 5.59 2.79
N VAL A 57 -6.39 5.18 1.96
CA VAL A 57 -5.02 4.86 2.35
C VAL A 57 -4.08 5.59 1.40
N ASP A 58 -3.30 6.51 1.96
CA ASP A 58 -2.34 7.31 1.21
C ASP A 58 -0.97 6.65 1.19
N LEU A 59 -0.34 6.64 0.01
CA LEU A 59 1.03 6.19 -0.14
C LEU A 59 1.79 7.03 -1.17
N PHE A 60 3.09 7.17 -0.94
CA PHE A 60 4.03 7.55 -1.99
C PHE A 60 4.71 6.30 -2.53
N ILE A 61 4.91 6.26 -3.84
CA ILE A 61 5.75 5.29 -4.52
C ILE A 61 6.93 5.99 -5.19
N GLU A 62 8.00 5.26 -5.44
CA GLU A 62 9.09 5.78 -6.27
C GLU A 62 8.61 6.13 -7.70
N GLN A 63 9.35 7.01 -8.37
CA GLN A 63 9.10 7.32 -9.76
C GLN A 63 9.29 6.07 -10.64
N LEU A 64 8.26 5.73 -11.42
CA LEU A 64 8.28 4.56 -12.29
C LEU A 64 8.64 4.95 -13.73
N SER A 65 9.38 4.10 -14.45
CA SER A 65 9.47 4.17 -15.91
C SER A 65 8.12 3.83 -16.54
N ALA A 66 7.94 4.09 -17.84
CA ALA A 66 6.70 3.72 -18.54
C ALA A 66 6.47 2.21 -18.49
N GLN A 67 7.52 1.42 -18.74
CA GLN A 67 7.46 -0.03 -18.67
C GLN A 67 7.10 -0.54 -17.27
N LYS A 68 7.76 -0.01 -16.21
CA LYS A 68 7.50 -0.44 -14.82
C LYS A 68 6.08 -0.05 -14.39
N PHE A 69 5.60 1.12 -14.82
CA PHE A 69 4.23 1.56 -14.56
C PHE A 69 3.18 0.67 -15.25
N SER A 70 3.38 0.29 -16.52
CA SER A 70 2.48 -0.65 -17.20
C SER A 70 2.45 -2.02 -16.52
N GLY A 71 3.61 -2.52 -16.04
CA GLY A 71 3.67 -3.75 -15.25
C GLY A 71 2.90 -3.67 -13.94
N PHE A 72 3.02 -2.54 -13.23
CA PHE A 72 2.22 -2.25 -12.04
C PHE A 72 0.72 -2.21 -12.32
N TRP A 73 0.32 -1.53 -13.41
CA TRP A 73 -1.08 -1.42 -13.81
C TRP A 73 -1.73 -2.80 -14.03
N GLU A 74 -1.10 -3.67 -14.82
CA GLU A 74 -1.63 -5.01 -15.08
C GLU A 74 -1.63 -5.88 -13.82
N ALA A 75 -0.59 -5.79 -12.98
CA ALA A 75 -0.55 -6.53 -11.73
C ALA A 75 -1.65 -6.09 -10.74
N ALA A 76 -1.91 -4.78 -10.65
CA ALA A 76 -3.01 -4.23 -9.85
C ALA A 76 -4.37 -4.72 -10.37
N LYS A 77 -4.58 -4.66 -11.69
CA LYS A 77 -5.80 -5.12 -12.35
C LYS A 77 -6.06 -6.62 -12.12
N ASN A 78 -5.02 -7.45 -12.22
CA ASN A 78 -5.12 -8.89 -11.97
C ASN A 78 -5.46 -9.24 -10.51
N GLU A 79 -5.29 -8.29 -9.59
CA GLU A 79 -5.63 -8.40 -8.16
C GLU A 79 -6.96 -7.67 -7.83
N ASP A 80 -7.77 -7.41 -8.86
CA ASP A 80 -9.07 -6.71 -8.81
C ASP A 80 -9.01 -5.25 -8.36
N PHE A 81 -7.84 -4.61 -8.44
CA PHE A 81 -7.74 -3.16 -8.26
C PHE A 81 -8.00 -2.42 -9.57
N ARG A 82 -8.68 -1.27 -9.46
CA ARG A 82 -8.97 -0.40 -10.61
C ARG A 82 -8.47 1.02 -10.36
N CYS A 83 -7.98 1.66 -11.42
CA CYS A 83 -7.74 3.10 -11.39
C CYS A 83 -9.08 3.83 -11.61
N ILE A 84 -9.36 4.84 -10.79
CA ILE A 84 -10.57 5.67 -10.91
C ILE A 84 -10.35 6.92 -11.78
N ASN A 85 -9.09 7.32 -12.00
CA ASN A 85 -8.73 8.56 -12.70
C ASN A 85 -8.33 8.34 -14.17
N ALA A 86 -8.22 7.09 -14.62
CA ALA A 86 -7.81 6.75 -15.97
C ALA A 86 -8.31 5.35 -16.37
N TYR A 87 -8.45 5.11 -17.67
CA TYR A 87 -8.91 3.82 -18.21
C TYR A 87 -7.77 2.95 -18.76
N SER A 88 -6.56 3.51 -18.89
CA SER A 88 -5.38 2.80 -19.38
C SER A 88 -4.09 3.31 -18.74
N ALA A 89 -3.08 2.44 -18.70
CA ALA A 89 -1.75 2.80 -18.18
C ALA A 89 -1.12 3.99 -18.91
N LYS A 90 -1.41 4.16 -20.22
CA LYS A 90 -0.88 5.26 -21.04
C LYS A 90 -1.50 6.61 -20.67
N GLN A 91 -2.75 6.63 -20.23
CA GLN A 91 -3.43 7.87 -19.81
C GLN A 91 -3.04 8.30 -18.39
N ALA A 92 -2.71 7.33 -17.53
CA ALA A 92 -2.43 7.57 -16.12
C ALA A 92 -0.99 8.04 -15.83
N LYS A 93 -0.14 8.15 -16.85
CA LYS A 93 1.28 8.47 -16.74
C LYS A 93 1.61 9.69 -17.58
#